data_AF-A0A848XHI3-F1
#
_entry.id   AF-A0A848XHI3-F1
#
_cell.length_a   1.000
_cell.length_b   1.000
_cell.length_c   1.000
_cell.angle_alpha   90.00
_cell.angle_beta   90.00
_cell.angle_gamma   90.00
#
_symmetry.space_group_name_H-M   'P 1'
#
loop_
_entity.id
_entity.type
_entity.pdbx_description
1 polymer ?
#
loop_
_entity_poly.entity_id
_entity_poly.type
_entity_poly.pdbx_seq_one_letter_code
_entity_poly.pdbx_strand_id
1 'polypeptide(L)' 'MPAPTAHAKAAEWEMVHGRFRRFFWFGVLAAGLGVAAPWLGLPAVVVGLVGLLAYEHAFVQAGQSVPLA' A
#
# COMPACT_ATOMS: atom_id res chain seq x y z
N MET A 1 20.34 8.35 19.09
CA MET A 1 19.76 7.39 18.13
C MET A 1 18.34 7.86 17.86
N PRO A 2 18.01 8.35 16.65
CA PRO A 2 16.64 8.73 16.33
C PRO A 2 15.74 7.51 16.55
N ALA A 3 14.54 7.74 17.10
CA ALA A 3 13.65 6.64 17.45
C ALA A 3 13.22 5.89 16.18
N PRO A 4 13.26 4.54 16.15
CA PRO A 4 12.76 3.74 15.03
C PRO A 4 11.33 4.10 14.61
N THR A 5 10.54 4.59 15.57
CA THR A 5 9.16 5.05 15.38
C THR A 5 9.03 6.36 14.61
N ALA A 6 10.04 7.23 14.61
CA ALA A 6 10.02 8.48 13.86
C ALA A 6 10.14 8.22 12.35
N HIS A 7 11.03 7.29 11.95
CA HIS A 7 11.18 6.86 10.56
C HIS A 7 9.94 6.10 10.06
N ALA A 8 9.34 5.25 10.90
CA ALA A 8 8.11 4.56 10.57
C ALA A 8 6.93 5.52 10.32
N LYS A 9 6.77 6.55 11.19
CA LYS A 9 5.73 7.58 10.99
C LYS A 9 5.96 8.39 9.72
N ALA A 10 7.21 8.70 9.37
CA ALA A 10 7.52 9.40 8.13
C ALA A 10 7.18 8.55 6.90
N ALA A 11 7.49 7.24 6.92
CA ALA A 11 7.15 6.31 5.84
C ALA A 11 5.63 6.16 5.68
N GLU A 12 4.90 6.03 6.80
CA GLU A 12 3.44 5.96 6.79
C GLU A 12 2.82 7.23 6.19
N TRP A 13 3.34 8.40 6.57
CA TRP A 13 2.85 9.67 6.01
C TRP A 13 3.11 9.77 4.50
N GLU A 14 4.29 9.36 4.01
CA GLU A 14 4.59 9.31 2.57
C GLU A 14 3.70 8.31 1.80
N MET A 15 3.32 7.21 2.44
CA MET A 15 2.45 6.19 1.88
C MET A 15 0.99 6.64 1.78
N VAL A 16 0.48 7.35 2.80
CA VAL A 16 -0.94 7.74 2.87
C VAL A 16 -1.21 9.13 2.27
N HIS A 17 -0.26 10.06 2.38
CA HIS A 17 -0.41 11.46 1.96
C HIS A 17 0.60 11.90 0.90
N GLY A 18 1.80 11.31 0.91
CA GLY A 18 2.90 11.69 0.02
C GLY A 18 2.89 11.03 -1.35
N ARG A 19 4.08 10.77 -1.89
CA ARG A 19 4.27 10.39 -3.30
C ARG A 19 3.62 9.05 -3.67
N PHE A 20 3.50 8.13 -2.71
CA PHE A 20 2.99 6.78 -2.95
C PHE A 20 1.49 6.62 -2.70
N ARG A 21 0.81 7.70 -2.31
CA ARG A 21 -0.63 7.74 -2.01
C ARG A 21 -1.52 7.09 -3.06
N ARG A 22 -1.26 7.34 -4.35
CA ARG A 22 -2.08 6.79 -5.43
C ARG A 22 -2.02 5.28 -5.49
N PHE A 23 -0.83 4.70 -5.36
CA PHE A 23 -0.63 3.25 -5.35
C PHE A 23 -1.23 2.62 -4.10
N PHE A 24 -1.06 3.26 -2.93
CA PHE A 24 -1.66 2.80 -1.68
C PHE A 24 -3.18 2.74 -1.76
N TRP A 25 -3.86 3.85 -2.07
CA TRP A 25 -5.32 3.86 -2.09
C TRP A 25 -5.91 3.02 -3.22
N PHE A 26 -5.29 3.02 -4.41
CA PHE A 26 -5.71 2.11 -5.48
C PHE A 26 -5.55 0.65 -5.04
N GLY A 27 -4.42 0.31 -4.42
CA GLY A 27 -4.14 -1.03 -3.91
C GLY A 27 -5.15 -1.48 -2.86
N VAL A 28 -5.45 -0.63 -1.88
CA VAL A 28 -6.45 -0.90 -0.82
C VAL A 28 -7.85 -1.09 -1.41
N LEU A 29 -8.28 -0.22 -2.33
CA LEU A 29 -9.60 -0.35 -2.96
C LEU A 29 -9.71 -1.60 -3.82
N ALA A 30 -8.69 -1.89 -4.63
CA ALA A 30 -8.66 -3.07 -5.48
C ALA A 30 -8.58 -4.37 -4.67
N ALA A 31 -7.76 -4.41 -3.60
CA ALA A 31 -7.73 -5.52 -2.66
C ALA A 31 -9.09 -5.72 -1.96
N GLY A 32 -9.75 -4.63 -1.58
CA GLY A 32 -11.12 -4.65 -1.05
C GLY A 32 -12.14 -5.26 -2.02
N LEU A 33 -12.03 -4.99 -3.32
CA LEU A 33 -12.84 -5.68 -4.35
C LEU A 33 -12.55 -7.18 -4.39
N GLY A 34 -11.30 -7.59 -4.14
CA GLY A 34 -10.93 -9.00 -4.00
C GLY A 34 -11.65 -9.72 -2.85
N VAL A 35 -11.90 -9.04 -1.72
CA VAL A 35 -12.72 -9.59 -0.63
C VAL A 35 -14.15 -9.87 -1.09
N ALA A 36 -14.66 -9.08 -2.03
CA ALA A 36 -15.97 -9.28 -2.64
C ALA A 36 -15.99 -10.35 -3.75
N ALA A 37 -14.89 -11.08 -3.98
CA ALA A 37 -14.81 -12.15 -4.98
C ALA A 37 -15.91 -13.24 -4.87
N PRO A 38 -16.41 -13.63 -3.68
CA PRO A 38 -17.52 -14.59 -3.60
C PRO A 38 -18.79 -14.14 -4.32
N TRP A 39 -19.00 -12.83 -4.48
CA TRP A 39 -20.16 -12.26 -5.18
C TRP A 39 -19.84 -11.79 -6.59
N LEU A 40 -18.61 -11.34 -6.83
CA LEU A 40 -18.18 -10.72 -8.11
C LEU A 40 -17.43 -11.68 -9.04
N GLY A 41 -17.10 -12.88 -8.56
CA GLY A 41 -16.45 -13.93 -9.34
C GLY A 41 -14.97 -13.67 -9.64
N LEU A 42 -14.45 -14.38 -10.64
CA LEU A 42 -13.03 -14.42 -10.97
C LEU A 42 -12.37 -13.05 -11.27
N PRO A 43 -13.03 -12.09 -11.95
CA PRO A 43 -12.43 -10.79 -12.19
C PRO A 43 -12.05 -10.05 -10.90
N ALA A 44 -12.85 -10.18 -9.85
CA ALA A 44 -12.56 -9.57 -8.55
C ALA A 44 -11.34 -10.19 -7.87
N VAL A 45 -11.08 -11.49 -8.08
CA VAL A 45 -9.84 -12.14 -7.61
C VAL A 45 -8.62 -11.49 -8.27
N VAL A 46 -8.64 -11.33 -9.61
CA VAL A 46 -7.53 -10.72 -10.35
C VAL A 46 -7.31 -9.27 -9.91
N VAL A 47 -8.39 -8.49 -9.80
CA VAL A 47 -8.34 -7.12 -9.29
C VAL A 47 -7.78 -7.08 -7.87
N GLY A 48 -8.20 -8.01 -7.01
CA GLY A 48 -7.70 -8.15 -5.64
C GLY A 48 -6.18 -8.38 -5.58
N LEU A 49 -5.67 -9.29 -6.41
CA LEU A 49 -4.24 -9.59 -6.48
C LEU A 49 -3.42 -8.41 -7.00
N VAL A 50 -3.91 -7.73 -8.04
CA VAL A 50 -3.27 -6.50 -8.54
C VAL A 50 -3.29 -5.40 -7.48
N GLY A 51 -4.38 -5.30 -6.71
CA GLY A 51 -4.49 -4.41 -5.57
C GLY A 51 -3.45 -4.70 -4.49
N LEU A 52 -3.29 -5.98 -4.13
CA LEU A 52 -2.30 -6.43 -3.15
C LEU A 52 -0.87 -6.07 -3.61
N LEU A 53 -0.55 -6.35 -4.87
CA LEU A 53 0.74 -6.01 -5.47
C LEU A 53 1.02 -4.50 -5.42
N ALA A 54 0.01 -3.67 -5.73
CA ALA A 54 0.15 -2.21 -5.69
C ALA A 54 0.35 -1.69 -4.25
N TYR A 55 -0.34 -2.30 -3.28
CA TYR A 55 -0.16 -2.01 -1.85
C TYR A 55 1.27 -2.36 -1.39
N GLU A 56 1.76 -3.55 -1.71
CA GLU A 56 3.13 -3.98 -1.35
C GLU A 56 4.18 -3.08 -1.97
N HIS A 57 3.98 -2.70 -3.24
CA HIS A 57 4.86 -1.75 -3.92
C HIS A 57 4.93 -0.40 -3.18
N ALA A 58 3.79 0.15 -2.79
CA ALA A 58 3.74 1.40 -2.02
C ALA A 58 4.41 1.25 -0.65
N PHE A 59 4.17 0.13 0.05
CA PHE A 59 4.75 -0.15 1.36
C PHE A 59 6.28 -0.24 1.32
N VAL A 60 6.84 -1.01 0.38
CA VAL A 60 8.29 -1.18 0.24
C VAL A 60 8.94 0.14 -0.21
N GLN A 61 8.38 0.81 -1.22
CA GLN A 61 8.96 2.06 -1.72
C GLN A 61 8.89 3.19 -0.70
N ALA A 62 7.80 3.31 0.06
CA ALA A 62 7.71 4.29 1.13
C ALA A 62 8.78 4.04 2.21
N GLY A 63 8.96 2.78 2.63
CA GLY A 63 10.02 2.41 3.57
C GLY A 63 11.43 2.72 3.07
N GLN A 64 11.69 2.50 1.78
CA GLN A 64 12.98 2.78 1.14
C GLN A 64 13.23 4.29 0.92
N SER A 65 12.17 5.09 0.83
CA SER A 65 12.27 6.53 0.60
C SER A 65 12.65 7.32 1.85
N VAL A 66 12.49 6.74 3.04
CA VAL A 66 12.90 7.37 4.30
C VAL A 66 14.40 7.14 4.52
N PRO A 67 15.22 8.20 4.66
CA PRO A 67 16.65 8.05 4.92
C PRO A 67 16.90 7.35 6.26
N LEU A 68 17.73 6.31 6.25
CA LEU A 68 18.32 5.73 7.45
C LEU A 68 19.41 6.70 7.94
N ALA A 69 19.00 7.72 8.69
CA ALA A 69 19.89 8.69 9.32
C ALA A 69 20.41 8.19 10.67
#